data_AF-A0A8C0U0R2-F1
#
_entry.id   AF-A0A8C0U0R2-F1
#
_cell.length_a   1.000
_cell.length_b   1.000
_cell.length_c   1.000
_cell.angle_alpha   90.00
_cell.angle_beta   90.00
_cell.angle_gamma   90.00
#
_symmetry.space_group_name_H-M   'P 1'
#
loop_
_entity.id
_entity.type
_entity.pdbx_description
1 polymer ?
#
loop_
_entity_poly.entity_id
_entity_poly.type
_entity_poly.pdbx_seq_one_letter_code
_entity_poly.pdbx_strand_id
1 'polypeptide(L)'
;MDVAPLNLGMIAAYYYINYTTIELFSMSLNAKTKVRGLLEIISNAAEYENIPIRHHEDNLLRQLSQKVPHKLTNPKFNDPHVKTNLLLQAHLSRMQLSAELQSDTEEILSKAIRLIQACVDVLSSNGWLSPALAAMELAQMVTQLPHFTSEHIKRCTDKVRPWGHLGTPGDTWGYLGAPGDTCGHTWGYLGTLGDTPGDTWDTWGHLGTPGDSW
;
A
#
# COMPACT_ATOMS: atom_id res chain seq x y z
N MET A 1 12.12 10.19 -37.36
CA MET A 1 11.06 10.63 -36.41
C MET A 1 11.71 10.67 -35.07
N ASP A 2 11.78 11.85 -34.46
CA ASP A 2 12.31 12.00 -33.11
C ASP A 2 11.21 11.61 -32.12
N VAL A 3 11.53 10.70 -31.21
CA VAL A 3 10.62 10.24 -30.15
C VAL A 3 11.13 10.76 -28.81
N ALA A 4 10.25 11.32 -28.00
CA ALA A 4 10.54 11.80 -26.65
C ALA A 4 9.64 11.09 -25.64
N PRO A 5 10.16 10.74 -24.45
CA PRO A 5 9.36 10.06 -23.43
C PRO A 5 8.31 11.02 -22.83
N LEU A 6 7.07 10.54 -22.71
CA LEU A 6 6.03 11.22 -21.94
C LEU A 6 6.11 10.80 -20.47
N ASN A 7 5.50 11.60 -19.59
CA ASN A 7 5.46 11.35 -18.15
C ASN A 7 4.96 9.93 -17.79
N LEU A 8 3.88 9.48 -18.43
CA LEU A 8 3.37 8.11 -18.24
C LEU A 8 4.39 7.04 -18.65
N GLY A 9 5.14 7.28 -19.74
CA GLY A 9 6.20 6.37 -20.19
C GLY A 9 7.40 6.35 -19.24
N MET A 10 7.74 7.48 -18.62
CA MET A 10 8.79 7.55 -17.60
C MET A 10 8.40 6.77 -16.35
N ILE A 11 7.15 6.91 -15.86
CA ILE A 11 6.63 6.16 -14.71
C ILE A 11 6.63 4.65 -14.99
N ALA A 12 6.17 4.24 -16.18
CA ALA A 12 6.16 2.84 -16.59
C ALA A 12 7.57 2.21 -16.54
N ALA A 13 8.55 2.92 -17.10
CA ALA A 13 9.94 2.48 -17.13
C ALA A 13 10.57 2.44 -15.72
N TYR A 14 10.28 3.44 -14.87
CA TYR A 14 10.85 3.55 -13.53
C TYR A 14 10.41 2.40 -12.61
N TYR A 15 9.13 2.04 -12.62
CA TYR A 15 8.57 0.98 -11.77
C TYR A 15 8.57 -0.42 -12.41
N TYR A 16 9.10 -0.55 -13.63
CA TYR A 16 9.09 -1.78 -14.41
C TYR A 16 7.67 -2.37 -14.57
N ILE A 17 6.73 -1.51 -14.97
CA ILE A 17 5.31 -1.86 -15.15
C ILE A 17 4.97 -1.87 -16.65
N ASN A 18 4.14 -2.82 -17.07
CA ASN A 18 3.63 -2.85 -18.44
C ASN A 18 2.89 -1.55 -18.80
N TYR A 19 3.16 -1.01 -20.00
CA TYR A 19 2.55 0.24 -20.48
C TYR A 19 1.02 0.18 -20.49
N THR A 20 0.45 -1.00 -20.77
CA THR A 20 -1.01 -1.24 -20.76
C THR A 20 -1.63 -0.98 -19.39
N THR A 21 -0.91 -1.31 -18.31
CA THR A 21 -1.34 -1.03 -16.94
C THR A 21 -1.34 0.47 -16.64
N ILE A 22 -0.31 1.19 -17.09
CA ILE A 22 -0.23 2.65 -16.88
C ILE A 22 -1.29 3.38 -17.72
N GLU A 23 -1.57 2.91 -18.94
CA GLU A 23 -2.68 3.41 -19.75
C GLU A 23 -4.02 3.21 -19.05
N LEU A 24 -4.26 2.00 -18.51
CA LEU A 24 -5.46 1.70 -17.70
C LEU A 24 -5.57 2.65 -16.50
N PHE A 25 -4.47 2.91 -15.80
CA PHE A 25 -4.45 3.83 -14.67
C PHE A 25 -4.81 5.25 -15.12
N SER A 26 -4.20 5.74 -16.19
CA SER A 26 -4.49 7.08 -16.72
C SER A 26 -5.94 7.25 -17.18
N MET A 27 -6.58 6.19 -17.70
CA MET A 27 -7.97 6.25 -18.17
C MET A 27 -9.00 6.05 -17.05
N SER A 28 -8.66 5.26 -16.03
CA SER A 28 -9.61 4.85 -14.98
C SER A 28 -9.56 5.73 -13.73
N LEU A 29 -8.39 6.31 -13.44
CA LEU A 29 -8.22 7.19 -12.29
C LEU A 29 -8.91 8.54 -12.57
N ASN A 30 -9.59 9.07 -11.56
CA ASN A 30 -10.25 10.36 -11.61
C ASN A 30 -10.12 11.09 -10.26
N ALA A 31 -10.43 12.39 -10.24
CA ALA A 31 -10.33 13.22 -9.04
C ALA A 31 -11.22 12.77 -7.86
N LYS A 32 -12.22 11.90 -8.10
CA LYS A 32 -13.16 11.39 -7.09
C LYS A 32 -12.90 9.93 -6.73
N THR A 33 -11.85 9.31 -7.27
CA THR A 33 -11.52 7.92 -6.97
C THR A 33 -11.16 7.76 -5.49
N LYS A 34 -11.84 6.83 -4.83
CA LYS A 34 -11.59 6.44 -3.43
C LYS A 34 -10.84 5.10 -3.39
N VAL A 35 -10.41 4.70 -2.19
CA VAL A 35 -9.74 3.40 -1.93
C VAL A 35 -10.42 2.21 -2.61
N ARG A 36 -11.77 2.13 -2.57
CA ARG A 36 -12.51 1.07 -3.27
C ARG A 36 -12.23 1.05 -4.78
N GLY A 37 -12.30 2.21 -5.43
CA GLY A 37 -12.02 2.32 -6.86
C GLY A 37 -10.55 2.05 -7.18
N LEU A 38 -9.63 2.47 -6.31
CA LEU A 38 -8.20 2.15 -6.45
C LEU A 38 -7.95 0.64 -6.41
N LEU A 39 -8.57 -0.08 -5.48
CA LEU A 39 -8.48 -1.54 -5.41
C LEU A 39 -8.99 -2.20 -6.69
N GLU A 40 -10.14 -1.76 -7.22
CA GLU A 40 -10.69 -2.26 -8.48
C GLU A 40 -9.74 -2.01 -9.66
N ILE A 41 -9.17 -0.80 -9.76
CA ILE A 41 -8.24 -0.43 -10.84
C ILE A 41 -6.92 -1.21 -10.75
N ILE A 42 -6.32 -1.30 -9.57
CA ILE A 42 -5.04 -2.02 -9.37
C ILE A 42 -5.22 -3.51 -9.67
N SER A 43 -6.34 -4.12 -9.27
CA SER A 43 -6.60 -5.55 -9.52
C SER A 43 -6.72 -5.87 -11.02
N ASN A 44 -7.11 -4.89 -11.83
CA ASN A 44 -7.21 -5.01 -13.29
C ASN A 44 -5.86 -4.76 -14.01
N ALA A 45 -4.75 -4.59 -13.28
CA ALA A 45 -3.43 -4.45 -13.88
C ALA A 45 -3.03 -5.70 -14.69
N ALA A 46 -2.35 -5.49 -15.82
CA ALA A 46 -1.89 -6.58 -16.69
C ALA A 46 -0.88 -7.51 -15.99
N GLU A 47 -0.19 -7.02 -14.96
CA GLU A 47 0.73 -7.81 -14.12
C GLU A 47 0.06 -8.99 -13.40
N TYR A 48 -1.27 -8.94 -13.25
CA TYR A 48 -2.08 -9.96 -12.60
C TYR A 48 -2.81 -10.90 -13.57
N GLU A 49 -2.63 -10.72 -14.89
CA GLU A 49 -3.23 -11.62 -15.88
C GLU A 49 -2.69 -13.05 -15.78
N ASN A 50 -1.46 -13.22 -15.31
CA ASN A 50 -0.79 -14.51 -15.17
C ASN A 50 -1.18 -15.29 -13.88
N ILE A 51 -2.09 -14.76 -13.05
CA ILE A 51 -2.50 -15.45 -11.83
C ILE A 51 -3.26 -16.73 -12.20
N PRO A 52 -2.84 -17.92 -11.72
CA PRO A 52 -3.44 -19.18 -12.12
C PRO A 52 -4.87 -19.31 -11.58
N ILE A 53 -5.78 -19.79 -12.42
CA ILE A 53 -7.16 -20.12 -12.02
C ILE A 53 -7.29 -21.63 -11.96
N ARG A 54 -7.53 -22.18 -10.76
CA ARG A 54 -7.63 -23.63 -10.56
C ARG A 54 -9.11 -24.06 -10.59
N HIS A 55 -9.40 -25.23 -11.16
CA HIS A 55 -10.76 -25.74 -11.41
C HIS A 55 -11.64 -26.00 -10.16
N HIS A 56 -11.10 -25.85 -8.95
CA HIS A 56 -11.83 -26.05 -7.68
C HIS A 56 -11.92 -24.80 -6.80
N GLU A 57 -11.43 -23.67 -7.28
CA GLU A 57 -11.44 -22.41 -6.51
C GLU A 57 -12.75 -21.63 -6.66
N ASP A 58 -13.56 -21.90 -7.69
CA ASP A 58 -14.76 -21.13 -8.03
C ASP A 58 -15.76 -21.02 -6.86
N ASN A 59 -16.03 -22.14 -6.18
CA ASN A 59 -16.90 -22.17 -5.01
C ASN A 59 -16.29 -21.43 -3.81
N LEU A 60 -14.98 -21.53 -3.61
CA LEU A 60 -14.27 -20.86 -2.52
C LEU A 60 -14.28 -19.35 -2.75
N LEU A 61 -13.95 -18.89 -3.96
CA LEU A 61 -13.99 -17.49 -4.36
C LEU A 61 -15.41 -16.92 -4.24
N ARG A 62 -16.44 -17.70 -4.57
CA ARG A 62 -17.84 -17.32 -4.35
C ARG A 62 -18.16 -17.12 -2.87
N GLN A 63 -17.74 -18.02 -1.99
CA GLN A 63 -17.93 -17.85 -0.54
C GLN A 63 -17.15 -16.65 0.00
N LEU A 64 -15.93 -16.45 -0.49
CA LEU A 64 -15.09 -15.33 -0.10
C LEU A 64 -15.68 -13.99 -0.56
N SER A 65 -16.25 -13.94 -1.77
CA SER A 65 -16.94 -12.75 -2.30
C SER A 65 -18.12 -12.26 -1.43
N GLN A 66 -18.71 -13.15 -0.63
CA GLN A 66 -19.78 -12.80 0.31
C GLN A 66 -19.26 -12.22 1.64
N LYS A 67 -18.02 -12.57 2.02
CA LYS A 67 -17.38 -12.17 3.27
C LYS A 67 -16.55 -10.90 3.15
N VAL A 68 -16.06 -10.58 1.96
CA VAL A 68 -15.24 -9.38 1.73
C VAL A 68 -16.05 -8.08 1.88
N PRO A 69 -15.43 -6.97 2.34
CA PRO A 69 -16.12 -5.70 2.55
C PRO A 69 -16.71 -5.08 1.29
N HIS A 70 -16.09 -5.26 0.12
CA HIS A 70 -16.52 -4.65 -1.13
C HIS A 70 -16.96 -5.70 -2.13
N LYS A 71 -18.27 -5.78 -2.35
CA LYS A 71 -18.88 -6.68 -3.32
C LYS A 71 -18.61 -6.19 -4.74
N LEU A 72 -18.11 -7.10 -5.57
CA LEU A 72 -17.92 -6.88 -6.99
C LEU A 72 -19.26 -6.94 -7.74
N THR A 73 -19.40 -6.14 -8.78
CA THR A 73 -20.57 -6.17 -9.66
C THR A 73 -20.40 -7.28 -10.70
N ASN A 74 -21.24 -8.32 -10.63
CA ASN A 74 -21.22 -9.47 -11.54
C ASN A 74 -19.84 -10.17 -11.68
N PRO A 75 -19.25 -10.67 -10.57
CA PRO A 75 -17.93 -11.30 -10.62
C PRO A 75 -17.95 -12.57 -11.46
N LYS A 76 -17.06 -12.62 -12.45
CA LYS A 76 -16.71 -13.86 -13.16
C LYS A 76 -15.56 -14.52 -12.40
N PHE A 77 -15.82 -15.62 -11.72
CA PHE A 77 -14.80 -16.30 -10.91
C PHE A 77 -13.71 -17.01 -11.74
N ASN A 78 -13.91 -17.10 -13.06
CA ASN A 78 -12.91 -17.53 -14.04
C ASN A 78 -12.05 -16.38 -14.59
N ASP A 79 -12.05 -15.21 -13.95
CA ASP A 79 -11.24 -14.04 -14.34
C ASP A 79 -10.13 -13.81 -13.30
N PRO A 80 -8.85 -13.73 -13.71
CA PRO A 80 -7.74 -13.57 -12.76
C PRO A 80 -7.78 -12.21 -12.05
N HIS A 81 -8.35 -11.18 -12.66
CA HIS A 81 -8.48 -9.86 -12.05
C HIS A 81 -9.52 -9.87 -10.92
N VAL A 82 -10.62 -10.61 -11.10
CA VAL A 82 -11.63 -10.82 -10.04
C VAL A 82 -11.02 -11.59 -8.88
N LYS A 83 -10.26 -12.65 -9.16
CA LYS A 83 -9.53 -13.41 -8.14
C LYS A 83 -8.57 -12.51 -7.37
N THR A 84 -7.78 -11.71 -8.07
CA THR A 84 -6.81 -10.78 -7.46
C THR A 84 -7.49 -9.76 -6.56
N ASN A 85 -8.60 -9.18 -7.00
CA ASN A 85 -9.35 -8.22 -6.21
C ASN A 85 -9.86 -8.82 -4.89
N LEU A 86 -10.44 -10.02 -4.98
CA LEU A 86 -10.93 -10.77 -3.84
C LEU A 86 -9.81 -11.11 -2.85
N LEU A 87 -8.65 -11.54 -3.35
CA LEU A 87 -7.48 -11.88 -2.52
C LEU A 87 -6.88 -10.63 -1.85
N LEU A 88 -6.77 -9.51 -2.55
CA LEU A 88 -6.33 -8.24 -1.95
C LEU A 88 -7.29 -7.81 -0.82
N GLN A 89 -8.60 -7.88 -1.06
CA GLN A 89 -9.57 -7.57 -0.01
C GLN A 89 -9.50 -8.53 1.18
N ALA A 90 -9.30 -9.83 0.92
CA ALA A 90 -9.13 -10.83 1.96
C ALA A 90 -7.86 -10.60 2.79
N HIS A 91 -6.76 -10.22 2.14
CA HIS A 91 -5.51 -9.84 2.81
C HIS A 91 -5.71 -8.62 3.71
N LEU A 92 -6.31 -7.55 3.16
CA LEU A 92 -6.67 -6.36 3.94
C LEU A 92 -7.59 -6.70 5.12
N SER A 93 -8.49 -7.66 4.95
CA SER A 93 -9.41 -8.12 6.00
C SER A 93 -8.81 -9.18 6.94
N ARG A 94 -7.54 -9.57 6.75
CA ARG A 94 -6.84 -10.63 7.52
C ARG A 94 -7.59 -11.96 7.59
N MET A 95 -8.28 -12.30 6.51
CA MET A 95 -9.02 -13.56 6.44
C MET A 95 -8.04 -14.73 6.31
N GLN A 96 -8.30 -15.81 7.03
CA GLN A 96 -7.54 -17.06 6.88
C GLN A 96 -7.95 -17.73 5.57
N LEU A 97 -6.96 -17.95 4.69
CA LEU A 97 -7.13 -18.58 3.38
C LEU A 97 -6.43 -19.95 3.36
N SER A 98 -6.76 -20.77 2.36
CA SER A 98 -6.01 -22.01 2.10
C SER A 98 -4.56 -21.69 1.72
N ALA A 99 -3.62 -22.60 1.99
CA ALA A 99 -2.20 -22.43 1.68
C ALA A 99 -1.95 -22.09 0.20
N GLU A 100 -2.73 -22.66 -0.71
CA GLU A 100 -2.64 -22.37 -2.16
C GLU A 100 -3.00 -20.91 -2.48
N LEU A 101 -4.11 -20.42 -1.92
CA LEU A 101 -4.55 -19.03 -2.11
C LEU A 101 -3.65 -18.04 -1.38
N GLN A 102 -3.03 -18.47 -0.27
CA GLN A 102 -2.05 -17.67 0.44
C GLN A 102 -0.79 -17.48 -0.42
N SER A 103 -0.30 -18.53 -1.07
CA SER A 103 0.81 -18.45 -2.02
C SER A 103 0.48 -17.51 -3.19
N ASP A 104 -0.72 -17.61 -3.76
CA ASP A 104 -1.15 -16.67 -4.82
C ASP A 104 -1.23 -15.22 -4.29
N THR A 105 -1.67 -15.03 -3.04
CA THR A 105 -1.74 -13.71 -2.39
C THR A 105 -0.35 -13.12 -2.22
N GLU A 106 0.65 -13.91 -1.82
CA GLU A 106 2.04 -13.46 -1.70
C GLU A 106 2.60 -13.00 -3.06
N GLU A 107 2.31 -13.73 -4.14
CA GLU A 107 2.69 -13.31 -5.49
C GLU A 107 2.04 -11.96 -5.86
N ILE A 108 0.74 -11.79 -5.56
CA ILE A 108 0.02 -10.53 -5.80
C ILE A 108 0.67 -9.39 -5.01
N LEU A 109 0.92 -9.59 -3.72
CA LEU A 109 1.48 -8.55 -2.84
C LEU A 109 2.88 -8.11 -3.26
N SER A 110 3.69 -9.03 -3.79
CA SER A 110 5.03 -8.70 -4.30
C SER A 110 5.00 -7.65 -5.41
N LYS A 111 3.92 -7.64 -6.23
CA LYS A 111 3.72 -6.68 -7.33
C LYS A 111 2.85 -5.49 -6.92
N ALA A 112 2.08 -5.60 -5.85
CA ALA A 112 1.12 -4.57 -5.43
C ALA A 112 1.79 -3.25 -5.04
N ILE A 113 2.91 -3.27 -4.33
CA ILE A 113 3.57 -2.05 -3.84
C ILE A 113 4.02 -1.15 -4.99
N ARG A 114 4.72 -1.71 -5.99
CA ARG A 114 5.16 -0.95 -7.18
C ARG A 114 3.98 -0.40 -7.98
N LEU A 115 2.89 -1.16 -8.09
CA LEU A 115 1.67 -0.71 -8.79
C LEU A 115 0.99 0.45 -8.05
N ILE A 116 0.91 0.39 -6.72
CA ILE A 116 0.34 1.47 -5.90
C ILE A 116 1.21 2.73 -5.97
N GLN A 117 2.54 2.59 -5.93
CA GLN A 117 3.45 3.73 -6.08
C GLN A 117 3.30 4.39 -7.46
N ALA A 118 3.23 3.61 -8.54
CA ALA A 118 2.95 4.15 -9.87
C ALA A 118 1.58 4.85 -9.95
N CYS A 119 0.55 4.31 -9.29
CA CYS A 119 -0.74 5.01 -9.16
C CYS A 119 -0.59 6.37 -8.48
N VAL A 120 0.19 6.47 -7.40
CA VAL A 120 0.44 7.73 -6.69
C VAL A 120 1.08 8.77 -7.63
N ASP A 121 2.07 8.36 -8.42
CA ASP A 121 2.77 9.25 -9.36
C ASP A 121 1.88 9.70 -10.53
N VAL A 122 1.01 8.82 -11.03
CA VAL A 122 0.01 9.20 -12.04
C VAL A 122 -1.01 10.18 -11.46
N LEU A 123 -1.44 9.99 -10.21
CA LEU A 123 -2.40 10.88 -9.54
C LEU A 123 -1.80 12.25 -9.22
N SER A 124 -0.54 12.28 -8.76
CA SER A 124 0.18 13.52 -8.45
C SER A 124 0.44 14.33 -9.72
N SER A 125 0.77 13.67 -10.82
CA SER A 125 0.96 14.30 -12.13
C SER A 125 -0.32 14.96 -12.67
N ASN A 126 -1.49 14.44 -12.30
CA ASN A 126 -2.80 15.02 -12.64
C ASN A 126 -3.28 16.08 -11.63
N GLY A 127 -2.55 16.31 -10.54
CA GLY A 127 -2.93 17.28 -9.51
C GLY A 127 -4.09 16.85 -8.60
N TRP A 128 -4.37 15.54 -8.50
CA TRP A 128 -5.49 15.03 -7.69
C TRP A 128 -5.02 14.57 -6.32
N LEU A 129 -4.95 15.51 -5.37
CA LEU A 129 -4.46 15.25 -4.02
C LEU A 129 -5.27 14.20 -3.25
N SER A 130 -6.60 14.28 -3.28
CA SER A 130 -7.44 13.37 -2.47
C SER A 130 -7.30 11.90 -2.87
N PRO A 131 -7.37 11.52 -4.16
CA PRO A 131 -7.05 10.15 -4.58
C PRO A 131 -5.59 9.75 -4.32
N ALA A 132 -4.64 10.67 -4.46
CA ALA A 132 -3.22 10.38 -4.21
C ALA A 132 -2.98 10.00 -2.74
N LEU A 133 -3.57 10.74 -1.80
CA LEU A 133 -3.54 10.40 -0.38
C LEU A 133 -4.21 9.05 -0.11
N ALA A 134 -5.36 8.79 -0.72
CA ALA A 134 -6.04 7.49 -0.59
C ALA A 134 -5.19 6.32 -1.14
N ALA A 135 -4.39 6.54 -2.19
CA ALA A 135 -3.46 5.56 -2.72
C ALA A 135 -2.26 5.33 -1.79
N MET A 136 -1.74 6.39 -1.16
CA MET A 136 -0.70 6.27 -0.13
C MET A 136 -1.22 5.50 1.11
N GLU A 137 -2.44 5.79 1.56
CA GLU A 137 -3.10 5.03 2.63
C GLU A 137 -3.26 3.55 2.23
N LEU A 138 -3.61 3.27 0.97
CA LEU A 138 -3.68 1.90 0.46
C LEU A 138 -2.30 1.21 0.49
N ALA A 139 -1.22 1.91 0.09
CA ALA A 139 0.14 1.37 0.18
C ALA A 139 0.49 0.99 1.62
N GLN A 140 0.13 1.84 2.58
CA GLN A 140 0.30 1.57 4.00
C GLN A 140 -0.53 0.38 4.44
N MET A 141 -1.81 0.27 4.06
CA MET A 141 -2.66 -0.86 4.43
C MET A 141 -2.16 -2.21 3.86
N VAL A 142 -1.50 -2.19 2.70
CA VAL A 142 -0.91 -3.38 2.09
C VAL A 142 0.44 -3.75 2.73
N THR A 143 1.23 -2.76 3.15
CA THR A 143 2.59 -2.99 3.72
C THR A 143 2.56 -3.21 5.24
N GLN A 144 1.73 -2.46 5.95
CA GLN A 144 1.61 -2.48 7.41
C GLN A 144 0.49 -3.45 7.80
N LEU A 145 0.86 -4.56 8.41
CA LEU A 145 -0.03 -5.26 9.33
C LEU A 145 -0.13 -4.44 10.64
N PRO A 146 -0.69 -3.20 10.66
CA PRO A 146 -2.14 -3.07 10.84
C PRO A 146 -2.80 -1.82 10.26
N HIS A 147 -4.12 -1.94 10.03
CA HIS A 147 -5.04 -0.81 10.05
C HIS A 147 -4.74 0.11 11.24
N PHE A 148 -4.79 1.42 11.05
CA PHE A 148 -5.07 2.34 12.16
C PHE A 148 -6.52 2.08 12.63
N THR A 149 -6.74 0.96 13.32
CA THR A 149 -7.92 0.80 14.15
C THR A 149 -7.87 1.87 15.24
N SER A 150 -9.04 2.31 15.70
CA SER A 150 -9.19 3.27 16.81
C SER A 150 -8.39 2.87 18.05
N GLU A 151 -8.05 1.59 18.19
CA GLU A 151 -7.22 1.01 19.24
C GLU A 151 -5.72 1.36 19.14
N HIS A 152 -5.16 1.45 17.92
CA HIS A 152 -3.77 1.92 17.72
C HIS A 152 -3.63 3.41 18.00
N ILE A 153 -4.63 4.20 17.59
CA ILE A 153 -4.72 5.62 17.94
C ILE A 153 -4.78 5.78 19.47
N LYS A 154 -5.60 4.96 20.15
CA LYS A 154 -5.74 4.98 21.61
C LYS A 154 -4.43 4.67 22.35
N ARG A 155 -3.64 3.69 21.87
CA ARG A 155 -2.30 3.39 22.41
C ARG A 155 -1.29 4.52 22.22
N CYS A 156 -1.37 5.26 21.12
CA CYS A 156 -0.55 6.46 20.90
C CYS A 156 -1.00 7.61 21.81
N THR A 157 -2.30 7.80 22.02
CA THR A 157 -2.84 8.82 22.93
C THR A 157 -2.49 8.51 24.40
N ASP A 158 -2.52 7.24 24.82
CA ASP A 158 -2.16 6.82 26.19
C ASP A 158 -0.66 6.97 26.50
N LYS A 159 0.20 6.96 25.47
CA LYS A 159 1.64 7.21 25.61
C LYS A 159 2.01 8.69 25.62
N VAL A 160 1.10 9.59 25.22
CA VAL A 160 1.23 11.02 25.50
C VAL A 160 0.74 11.28 26.92
N ARG A 161 1.53 10.84 27.90
CA ARG A 161 1.44 11.47 29.22
C ARG A 161 1.86 12.92 29.02
N PRO A 162 1.05 13.92 29.44
CA PRO A 162 1.51 15.30 29.49
C PRO A 162 2.81 15.31 30.29
N TRP A 163 3.86 15.93 29.77
CA TRP A 163 5.08 16.26 30.50
C TRP A 163 4.74 17.29 31.60
N GLY A 164 3.96 16.88 32.59
CA GLY A 164 3.42 17.74 33.64
C GLY A 164 4.20 17.66 34.95
N HIS A 165 5.12 16.71 35.12
CA HIS A 165 5.92 16.59 36.33
C HIS A 165 7.30 16.01 36.02
N LEU A 166 8.29 16.89 35.82
CA LEU A 166 9.70 16.64 36.12
C LEU A 166 10.45 17.98 36.08
N GLY A 167 10.12 18.82 37.08
CA GLY A 167 10.91 19.97 37.46
C GLY A 167 11.50 19.72 38.84
N THR A 168 12.58 18.94 38.91
CA THR A 168 13.47 18.88 40.08
C THR A 168 14.92 18.74 39.60
N PRO A 169 15.83 19.67 39.96
CA PRO A 169 17.24 19.58 39.58
C PRO A 169 17.95 18.54 40.47
N GLY A 170 18.44 17.44 39.88
CA GLY A 170 19.31 16.52 40.63
C GLY A 170 19.43 15.07 40.17
N ASP A 171 18.60 14.59 39.24
CA ASP A 171 18.56 13.15 38.94
C ASP A 171 19.51 12.74 37.80
N THR A 172 20.52 11.97 38.18
CA THR A 172 21.45 11.25 37.29
C THR A 172 20.70 10.20 36.48
N TRP A 173 20.92 10.18 35.16
CA TRP A 173 20.36 9.19 34.24
C TRP A 173 20.94 7.80 34.51
N GLY A 174 20.31 7.06 35.43
CA GLY A 174 20.59 5.66 35.71
C GLY A 174 19.53 4.76 35.08
N TYR A 175 19.93 4.03 34.04
CA TYR A 175 19.39 2.75 33.56
C TYR A 175 17.94 2.38 33.94
N LEU A 176 17.02 2.47 32.98
CA LEU A 176 15.89 1.54 32.89
C LEU A 176 15.69 1.12 31.42
N GLY A 177 16.56 0.20 30.98
CA GLY A 177 16.19 -0.74 29.94
C GLY A 177 15.35 -1.85 30.57
N ALA A 178 14.08 -1.92 30.21
CA ALA A 178 13.26 -3.11 30.40
C ALA A 178 13.21 -3.87 29.05
N PRO A 179 13.51 -5.17 29.01
CA PRO A 179 13.58 -5.95 27.78
C PRO A 179 12.16 -6.39 27.37
N GLY A 180 11.69 -6.01 26.18
CA GLY A 180 10.41 -6.53 25.68
C GLY A 180 9.76 -5.83 24.48
N ASP A 181 10.12 -4.60 24.14
CA ASP A 181 9.44 -3.86 23.06
C ASP A 181 10.32 -3.77 21.80
N THR A 182 10.29 -4.80 20.97
CA THR A 182 10.80 -4.73 19.59
C THR A 182 9.83 -3.92 18.72
N CYS A 183 9.92 -2.59 18.80
CA CYS A 183 9.30 -1.68 17.83
C CYS A 183 10.33 -1.05 16.86
N GLY A 184 11.57 -1.53 16.85
CA GLY A 184 12.65 -0.89 16.09
C GLY A 184 13.57 -1.86 15.39
N HIS A 185 13.07 -2.87 14.66
CA HIS A 185 13.92 -3.74 13.82
C HIS A 185 13.21 -4.34 12.59
N THR A 186 12.55 -3.53 11.77
CA THR A 186 11.95 -4.01 10.50
C THR A 186 12.30 -3.20 9.25
N TRP A 187 13.30 -2.31 9.31
CA TRP A 187 13.82 -1.63 8.12
C TRP A 187 15.31 -1.88 7.87
N GLY A 188 15.87 -2.96 8.42
CA GLY A 188 17.29 -3.30 8.31
C GLY A 188 17.64 -4.44 7.34
N TYR A 189 16.69 -5.07 6.65
CA TYR A 189 16.93 -6.28 5.85
C TYR A 189 16.32 -6.25 4.44
N LEU A 190 16.57 -5.17 3.69
CA LEU A 190 16.35 -5.13 2.24
C LEU A 190 17.50 -4.40 1.53
N GLY A 191 18.74 -4.68 1.93
CA GLY A 191 19.93 -4.10 1.29
C GLY A 191 21.21 -4.86 1.57
N THR A 192 21.54 -5.81 0.70
CA THR A 192 22.91 -6.27 0.42
C THR A 192 22.88 -6.68 -1.06
N LEU A 193 23.59 -6.04 -1.99
CA LEU A 193 24.99 -5.64 -1.97
C LEU A 193 25.21 -4.27 -2.63
N GLY A 194 25.96 -3.41 -1.92
CA GLY A 194 26.81 -2.36 -2.47
C GLY A 194 26.09 -1.18 -3.10
N ASP A 195 25.74 -0.17 -2.30
CA ASP A 195 25.99 1.25 -2.60
C ASP A 195 25.69 2.09 -1.34
N THR A 196 26.41 3.21 -1.17
CA THR A 196 26.57 3.98 0.08
C THR A 196 25.29 4.69 0.57
N PRO A 197 25.07 4.82 1.90
CA PRO A 197 23.90 5.50 2.45
C PRO A 197 24.11 7.03 2.48
N GLY A 198 23.31 7.78 1.73
CA GLY A 198 23.41 9.24 1.70
C GLY A 198 22.17 9.98 1.20
N ASP A 199 21.55 9.59 0.08
CA ASP A 199 20.82 10.61 -0.70
C ASP A 199 19.34 10.31 -1.03
N THR A 200 18.69 9.30 -0.45
CA THR A 200 17.31 8.94 -0.87
C THR A 200 16.17 9.46 0.03
N TRP A 201 16.47 10.13 1.15
CA TRP A 201 15.43 10.59 2.09
C TRP A 201 15.20 12.12 2.11
N ASP A 202 16.05 12.93 1.47
CA ASP A 202 15.93 14.39 1.49
C ASP A 202 14.88 14.96 0.51
N THR A 203 14.30 14.16 -0.38
CA THR A 203 13.37 14.67 -1.40
C THR A 203 11.89 14.69 -0.98
N TRP A 204 11.53 14.01 0.12
CA TRP A 204 10.14 13.87 0.56
C TRP A 204 9.82 14.57 1.88
N GLY A 205 10.80 15.28 2.45
CA GLY A 205 10.67 16.00 3.72
C GLY A 205 9.95 17.36 3.66
N HIS A 206 9.59 17.86 2.48
CA HIS A 206 9.11 19.25 2.31
C HIS A 206 7.63 19.42 1.91
N LEU A 207 6.80 18.38 1.92
CA LEU A 207 5.37 18.50 1.57
C LEU A 207 4.42 18.29 2.76
N GLY A 208 4.79 18.78 3.95
CA GLY A 208 3.97 18.57 5.13
C GLY A 208 4.19 19.53 6.32
N THR A 209 4.83 20.69 6.13
CA THR A 209 4.91 21.70 7.20
C THR A 209 3.64 22.56 7.22
N PRO A 210 2.84 22.54 8.31
CA PRO A 210 1.70 23.44 8.47
C PRO A 210 2.23 24.81 8.89
N GLY A 211 2.11 25.80 8.00
CA GLY A 211 2.34 27.21 8.32
C GLY A 211 3.19 27.92 7.29
N ASP A 212 2.56 28.40 6.22
CA ASP A 212 2.95 29.65 5.57
C ASP A 212 1.69 30.31 5.00
N SER A 213 1.63 31.62 5.15
CA SER A 213 0.46 32.47 4.97
C SER A 213 0.38 33.04 3.56
N TRP A 214 -0.83 32.97 2.99
CA TRP A 214 -1.36 33.58 1.74
C TRP A 214 -0.75 33.14 0.41
#